data_AF-A0A947RZU4-F1
#
_entry.id   AF-A0A947RZU4-F1
#
_cell.length_a   1.000
_cell.length_b   1.000
_cell.length_c   1.000
_cell.angle_alpha   90.00
_cell.angle_beta   90.00
_cell.angle_gamma   90.00
#
_symmetry.space_group_name_H-M   'P 1'
#
loop_
_entity.id
_entity.type
_entity.pdbx_description
1 polymer ?
#
loop_
_entity_poly.entity_id
_entity_poly.type
_entity_poly.pdbx_seq_one_letter_code
_entity_poly.pdbx_strand_id
1 'polypeptide(L)'
;MQNDILLKALDERYKSIHIIRERIQTVVLWILGLLITGSAWVYQSDVYFDLLGMLSLFLVIICIWISIWKFYFYDLEKGFNSQRKIAAKIEEALGFYKKKHFSESEESMYPIEWKNSGKKNCEGKFMRNTYYLIALGFILSMLAIFSHTCI
;
A
#
# COMPACT_ATOMS: atom_id res chain seq x y z
N MET A 1 19.36 -19.63 23.54
CA MET A 1 19.50 -18.21 23.94
C MET A 1 19.69 -17.27 22.75
N GLN A 2 20.76 -17.39 21.95
CA GLN A 2 20.97 -16.48 20.80
C GLN A 2 19.91 -16.64 19.69
N ASN A 3 19.45 -17.87 19.45
CA ASN A 3 18.35 -18.15 18.51
C ASN A 3 16.99 -17.64 19.01
N ASP A 4 16.72 -17.69 20.31
CA ASP A 4 15.45 -17.21 20.89
C ASP A 4 15.31 -15.69 20.75
N ILE A 5 16.41 -14.96 20.91
CA ILE A 5 16.46 -13.51 20.70
C ILE A 5 16.18 -13.17 19.23
N LEU A 6 16.78 -13.91 18.28
CA LEU A 6 16.56 -13.72 16.85
C LEU A 6 15.12 -14.06 16.43
N LEU A 7 14.54 -15.14 16.97
CA LEU A 7 13.15 -15.52 16.72
C LEU A 7 12.17 -14.49 17.27
N LYS A 8 12.40 -13.98 18.49
CA LYS A 8 11.58 -12.91 19.07
C LYS A 8 11.69 -11.62 18.25
N ALA A 9 12.89 -11.25 17.83
CA ALA A 9 13.09 -10.09 16.96
C ALA A 9 12.40 -10.26 15.59
N LEU A 10 12.38 -11.47 15.03
CA LEU A 10 11.68 -11.76 13.77
C LEU A 10 10.17 -11.60 13.93
N ASP A 11 9.59 -12.14 15.01
CA ASP A 11 8.18 -12.03 15.33
C ASP A 11 7.73 -10.56 15.47
N GLU A 12 8.51 -9.74 16.18
CA GLU A 12 8.25 -8.30 16.29
C GLU A 12 8.24 -7.58 14.94
N ARG A 13 9.13 -7.96 14.01
CA ARG A 13 9.18 -7.38 12.65
C ARG A 13 7.98 -7.81 11.83
N TYR A 14 7.56 -9.07 11.91
CA TYR A 14 6.35 -9.53 11.23
C TYR A 14 5.09 -8.87 11.78
N LYS A 15 4.97 -8.72 13.10
CA LYS A 15 3.87 -7.98 13.71
C LYS A 15 3.83 -6.53 13.21
N SER A 16 4.99 -5.88 13.12
CA SER A 16 5.09 -4.52 12.57
C SER A 16 4.67 -4.45 11.10
N ILE A 17 5.11 -5.40 10.27
CA ILE A 17 4.71 -5.52 8.85
C ILE A 17 3.20 -5.71 8.73
N HIS A 18 2.61 -6.56 9.57
CA HIS A 18 1.16 -6.81 9.59
C HIS A 18 0.38 -5.54 9.96
N ILE A 19 0.80 -4.84 11.02
CA ILE A 19 0.16 -3.59 11.46
C ILE A 19 0.20 -2.52 10.34
N ILE A 20 1.35 -2.38 9.65
CA ILE A 20 1.46 -1.44 8.53
C ILE A 20 0.48 -1.81 7.42
N ARG A 21 0.38 -3.10 7.07
CA ARG A 21 -0.53 -3.59 6.03
C ARG A 21 -1.99 -3.29 6.37
N GLU A 22 -2.40 -3.57 7.59
CA GLU A 22 -3.76 -3.34 8.08
C GLU A 22 -4.13 -1.86 8.09
N ARG A 23 -3.20 -0.99 8.54
CA ARG A 23 -3.37 0.47 8.49
C ARG A 23 -3.55 0.97 7.06
N ILE A 24 -2.74 0.47 6.13
CA ILE A 24 -2.85 0.81 4.71
C ILE A 24 -4.23 0.42 4.18
N GLN A 25 -4.67 -0.82 4.40
CA GLN A 25 -5.98 -1.28 3.94
C GLN A 25 -7.11 -0.44 4.53
N THR A 26 -7.05 -0.16 5.83
CA THR A 26 -8.06 0.66 6.52
C THR A 26 -8.15 2.06 5.90
N VAL A 27 -7.01 2.74 5.72
CA VAL A 27 -6.99 4.09 5.13
C VAL A 27 -7.46 4.08 3.68
N VAL A 28 -7.10 3.06 2.91
CA VAL A 28 -7.57 2.90 1.53
C VAL A 28 -9.08 2.73 1.47
N LEU A 29 -9.65 1.92 2.36
CA LEU A 29 -11.11 1.74 2.45
C LEU A 29 -11.82 3.05 2.80
N TRP A 30 -11.27 3.83 3.73
CA TRP A 30 -11.80 5.16 4.06
C TRP A 30 -11.74 6.13 2.89
N ILE A 31 -10.60 6.21 2.20
CA ILE A 31 -10.44 7.07 1.03
C ILE A 31 -11.42 6.65 -0.08
N LEU A 32 -11.51 5.35 -0.38
CA LEU A 32 -12.46 4.84 -1.37
C LEU A 32 -13.92 5.13 -0.97
N GLY A 33 -14.27 4.93 0.30
CA GLY A 33 -15.60 5.24 0.81
C GLY A 33 -15.96 6.71 0.64
N LEU A 34 -15.04 7.62 0.96
CA LEU A 34 -15.23 9.06 0.77
C LEU A 34 -15.35 9.44 -0.71
N LEU A 35 -14.52 8.86 -1.57
CA LEU A 35 -14.56 9.12 -3.02
C LEU A 35 -15.86 8.62 -3.65
N ILE A 36 -16.28 7.40 -3.34
CA ILE A 36 -17.52 6.81 -3.84
C ILE A 36 -18.71 7.62 -3.32
N THR A 37 -18.77 7.90 -2.03
CA THR A 37 -19.88 8.68 -1.44
C THR A 37 -19.94 10.09 -2.02
N GLY A 38 -18.78 10.76 -2.15
CA GLY A 38 -18.69 12.07 -2.80
C GLY A 38 -19.14 12.03 -4.26
N SER A 39 -18.71 11.03 -5.02
CA SER A 39 -19.12 10.86 -6.43
C SER A 39 -20.63 10.59 -6.56
N ALA A 40 -21.21 9.77 -5.68
CA ALA A 40 -22.63 9.47 -5.67
C ALA A 40 -23.47 10.69 -5.26
N TRP A 41 -22.97 11.48 -4.29
CA TRP A 41 -23.59 12.73 -3.89
C TRP A 41 -23.60 13.73 -5.05
N VAL A 42 -22.45 13.95 -5.69
CA VAL A 42 -22.34 14.82 -6.86
C VAL A 42 -23.28 14.35 -7.97
N TYR A 43 -23.35 13.03 -8.19
CA TYR A 43 -24.24 12.47 -9.20
C TYR A 43 -25.74 12.67 -8.89
N GLN A 44 -26.14 12.60 -7.62
CA GLN A 44 -27.53 12.80 -7.19
C GLN A 44 -27.92 14.26 -7.03
N SER A 45 -26.95 15.14 -6.79
CA SER A 45 -27.21 16.56 -6.66
C SER A 45 -27.46 17.18 -8.03
N ASP A 46 -28.60 17.85 -8.23
CA ASP A 46 -28.88 18.67 -9.42
C ASP A 46 -28.08 19.99 -9.39
N VAL A 47 -26.80 19.91 -9.02
CA VAL A 47 -25.90 21.05 -8.88
C VAL A 47 -25.09 21.17 -10.16
N TYR A 48 -25.42 22.19 -10.94
CA TYR A 48 -24.62 22.59 -12.09
C TYR A 48 -23.37 23.32 -11.62
N PHE A 49 -22.20 22.75 -11.93
CA PHE A 49 -20.93 23.40 -11.66
C PHE A 49 -20.57 24.36 -12.79
N ASP A 50 -20.36 25.63 -12.44
CA ASP A 50 -19.73 26.57 -13.36
C ASP A 50 -18.28 26.12 -13.67
N LEU A 51 -17.74 26.54 -14.81
CA LEU A 51 -16.45 26.08 -15.34
C LEU A 51 -15.28 26.37 -14.38
N LEU A 52 -15.37 27.49 -13.66
CA LEU A 52 -14.46 27.86 -12.57
C LEU A 52 -14.61 26.94 -11.34
N GLY A 53 -15.84 26.60 -10.97
CA GLY A 53 -16.14 25.66 -9.88
C GLY A 53 -15.57 24.27 -10.16
N MET A 54 -15.76 23.77 -11.38
CA MET A 54 -15.20 22.51 -11.85
C MET A 54 -13.67 22.49 -11.75
N LEU A 55 -12.99 23.50 -12.29
CA LEU A 55 -11.52 23.60 -12.23
C LEU A 55 -11.02 23.65 -10.79
N SER A 56 -11.70 24.37 -9.91
CA SER A 56 -11.33 24.44 -8.49
C SER A 56 -11.42 23.08 -7.80
N LEU A 57 -12.52 22.33 -7.99
CA LEU A 57 -12.71 21.00 -7.41
C LEU A 57 -11.72 19.99 -7.99
N PHE A 58 -11.49 20.03 -9.29
CA PHE A 58 -10.52 19.19 -9.98
C PHE A 58 -9.10 19.40 -9.41
N LEU A 59 -8.69 20.66 -9.24
CA LEU A 59 -7.40 21.00 -8.63
C LEU A 59 -7.30 20.51 -7.18
N VAL A 60 -8.35 20.69 -6.37
CA VAL A 60 -8.37 20.20 -4.98
C VAL A 60 -8.23 18.69 -4.94
N ILE A 61 -8.95 17.95 -5.77
CA ILE A 61 -8.87 16.48 -5.85
C ILE A 61 -7.47 16.03 -6.26
N ILE A 62 -6.85 16.69 -7.24
CA ILE A 62 -5.47 16.39 -7.65
C ILE A 62 -4.47 16.70 -6.52
N CYS A 63 -4.62 17.83 -5.83
CA CYS A 63 -3.77 18.17 -4.70
C CYS A 63 -3.86 17.13 -3.59
N ILE A 64 -5.07 16.65 -3.27
CA ILE A 64 -5.30 15.58 -2.29
C ILE A 64 -4.64 14.28 -2.78
N TRP A 65 -4.85 13.89 -4.04
CA TRP A 65 -4.22 12.71 -4.65
C TRP A 65 -2.70 12.73 -4.49
N ILE A 66 -2.07 13.84 -4.92
CA ILE A 66 -0.61 14.00 -4.86
C ILE A 66 -0.12 13.97 -3.42
N SER A 67 -0.83 14.63 -2.51
CA SER A 67 -0.45 14.70 -1.09
C SER A 67 -0.46 13.31 -0.45
N ILE A 68 -1.56 12.56 -0.64
CA ILE A 68 -1.70 11.19 -0.15
C ILE A 68 -0.61 10.29 -0.76
N TRP A 69 -0.38 10.39 -2.06
CA TRP A 69 0.59 9.54 -2.74
C TRP A 69 2.03 9.82 -2.29
N LYS A 70 2.45 11.09 -2.29
CA LYS A 70 3.85 11.47 -2.03
C LYS A 70 4.23 11.51 -0.57
N PHE A 71 3.33 11.90 0.32
CA PHE A 71 3.68 12.05 1.73
C PHE A 71 3.29 10.82 2.54
N TYR A 72 2.07 10.32 2.37
CA TYR A 72 1.58 9.24 3.22
C TYR A 72 2.08 7.87 2.75
N PHE A 73 1.78 7.51 1.50
CA PHE A 73 2.11 6.16 1.03
C PHE A 73 3.60 5.95 0.79
N TYR A 74 4.30 6.95 0.26
CA TYR A 74 5.75 6.83 0.05
C TYR A 74 6.50 6.56 1.35
N ASP A 75 6.13 7.25 2.44
CA ASP A 75 6.79 7.05 3.73
C ASP A 75 6.44 5.68 4.34
N LEU A 76 5.18 5.23 4.20
CA LEU A 76 4.76 3.90 4.61
C LEU A 76 5.46 2.79 3.82
N GLU A 77 5.64 2.96 2.52
CA GLU A 77 6.35 2.02 1.66
C GLU A 77 7.82 1.91 2.06
N LYS A 78 8.47 3.04 2.34
CA LYS A 78 9.83 3.08 2.87
C LYS A 78 9.93 2.36 4.22
N GLY A 79 8.99 2.61 5.14
CA GLY A 79 8.91 1.92 6.42
C GLY A 79 8.74 0.41 6.26
N PHE A 80 7.78 -0.01 5.42
CA PHE A 80 7.48 -1.40 5.13
C PHE A 80 8.69 -2.14 4.54
N ASN A 81 9.37 -1.55 3.56
CA ASN A 81 10.57 -2.13 2.94
C ASN A 81 11.73 -2.24 3.92
N SER A 82 11.91 -1.25 4.81
CA SER A 82 12.91 -1.30 5.86
C SER A 82 12.70 -2.50 6.79
N GLN A 83 11.46 -2.72 7.25
CA GLN A 83 11.13 -3.87 8.10
C GLN A 83 11.39 -5.20 7.39
N ARG A 84 10.99 -5.33 6.13
CA ARG A 84 11.22 -6.55 5.32
C ARG A 84 12.71 -6.84 5.13
N LYS A 85 13.51 -5.82 4.86
CA LYS A 85 14.96 -5.96 4.72
C LYS A 85 15.61 -6.45 6.02
N ILE A 86 15.14 -5.98 7.17
CA ILE A 86 15.63 -6.44 8.49
C ILE A 86 15.18 -7.88 8.75
N ALA A 87 13.92 -8.21 8.47
CA ALA A 87 13.41 -9.58 8.60
C ALA A 87 14.22 -10.57 7.74
N ALA A 88 14.46 -10.25 6.46
CA ALA A 88 15.26 -11.09 5.56
C ALA A 88 16.71 -11.31 6.07
N LYS A 89 17.32 -10.31 6.71
CA LYS A 89 18.65 -10.46 7.34
C LYS A 89 18.62 -11.40 8.55
N ILE A 90 17.60 -11.29 9.39
CA ILE A 90 17.41 -12.18 10.55
C ILE A 90 17.17 -13.61 10.07
N GLU A 91 16.33 -13.79 9.05
CA GLU A 91 16.05 -15.09 8.44
C GLU A 91 17.30 -15.72 7.79
N GLU A 92 18.15 -14.91 7.17
CA GLU A 92 19.44 -15.36 6.64
C GLU A 92 20.39 -15.79 7.75
N ALA A 93 20.45 -15.04 8.85
CA ALA A 93 21.25 -15.41 10.02
C ALA A 93 20.74 -16.71 10.68
N LEU A 94 19.43 -16.93 10.69
CA LEU A 94 18.79 -18.17 11.15
C LEU A 94 18.92 -19.32 10.14
N GLY A 95 19.36 -19.06 8.91
CA GLY A 95 19.61 -20.10 7.91
C GLY A 95 18.38 -20.60 7.16
N PHE A 96 17.24 -19.89 7.18
CA PHE A 96 16.00 -20.33 6.50
C PHE A 96 16.12 -20.44 4.96
N TYR A 97 17.13 -19.79 4.39
CA TYR A 97 17.46 -19.87 2.96
C TYR A 97 18.51 -20.94 2.63
N LYS A 98 19.09 -21.62 3.63
CA LYS A 98 20.08 -22.66 3.41
C LYS A 98 19.39 -24.00 3.15
N LYS A 99 19.78 -24.67 2.06
CA LYS A 99 19.37 -26.04 1.77
C LYS A 99 19.93 -26.98 2.85
N LYS A 100 19.19 -28.06 3.17
CA LYS A 100 19.61 -29.09 4.13
C LYS A 100 19.92 -28.57 5.55
N HIS A 101 19.40 -27.40 5.94
CA HIS A 101 19.65 -26.82 7.26
C HIS A 101 18.60 -27.21 8.31
N PHE A 102 17.32 -27.26 7.91
CA PHE A 102 16.19 -27.56 8.80
C PHE A 102 15.49 -28.89 8.49
N SER A 103 15.62 -29.39 7.27
CA SER A 103 15.09 -30.67 6.80
C SER A 103 16.13 -31.32 5.89
N GLU A 104 16.14 -32.65 5.77
CA GLU A 104 17.00 -33.37 4.81
C GLU A 104 16.64 -33.07 3.34
N SER A 105 15.55 -32.33 3.09
CA SER A 105 15.14 -31.90 1.76
C SER A 105 16.13 -30.94 1.11
N GLU A 106 16.29 -31.06 -0.21
CA GLU A 106 17.16 -30.17 -1.00
C GLU A 106 16.56 -28.77 -1.22
N GLU A 107 15.31 -28.57 -0.84
CA GLU A 107 14.63 -27.28 -0.90
C GLU A 107 14.88 -26.47 0.37
N SER A 108 15.12 -25.16 0.22
CA SER A 108 15.17 -24.23 1.33
C SER A 108 13.77 -24.00 1.88
N MET A 109 13.68 -23.74 3.18
CA MET A 109 12.40 -23.51 3.84
C MET A 109 11.67 -22.27 3.27
N TYR A 110 12.44 -21.24 2.88
CA TYR A 110 11.92 -20.08 2.18
C TYR A 110 12.45 -19.94 0.75
N PRO A 111 11.62 -19.43 -0.18
CA PRO A 111 12.02 -19.15 -1.55
C PRO A 111 13.04 -17.99 -1.61
N ILE A 112 13.96 -18.03 -2.58
CA ILE A 112 15.02 -17.01 -2.71
C ILE A 112 14.44 -15.64 -3.09
N GLU A 113 13.26 -15.62 -3.71
CA GLU A 113 12.47 -14.44 -4.01
C GLU A 113 12.08 -13.70 -2.73
N TRP A 114 11.84 -14.43 -1.63
CA TRP A 114 11.54 -13.84 -0.32
C TRP A 114 12.76 -13.12 0.28
N LYS A 115 13.97 -13.67 0.07
CA LYS A 115 15.24 -13.03 0.48
C LYS A 115 15.45 -11.68 -0.19
N ASN A 116 15.03 -11.58 -1.45
CA ASN A 116 15.13 -10.34 -2.21
C ASN A 116 13.99 -9.38 -1.92
N SER A 117 13.02 -9.80 -1.11
CA SER A 117 11.82 -9.03 -0.85
C SER A 117 12.12 -7.85 0.08
N GLY A 118 11.89 -6.63 -0.41
CA GLY A 118 12.36 -5.38 0.22
C GLY A 118 13.63 -4.78 -0.40
N LYS A 119 14.21 -5.40 -1.44
CA LYS A 119 15.13 -4.73 -2.38
C LYS A 119 14.33 -3.92 -3.41
N LYS A 120 14.94 -2.85 -3.93
CA LYS A 120 14.40 -2.01 -5.01
C LYS A 120 13.99 -2.92 -6.18
N ASN A 121 12.75 -2.76 -6.69
CA ASN A 121 12.12 -3.58 -7.75
C ASN A 121 11.66 -5.01 -7.36
N CYS A 122 11.86 -5.45 -6.11
CA CYS A 122 11.31 -6.71 -5.59
C CYS A 122 10.21 -6.45 -4.54
N GLU A 123 9.58 -5.29 -4.63
CA GLU A 123 8.50 -4.87 -3.76
C GLU A 123 7.24 -5.69 -4.08
N GLY A 124 6.53 -6.11 -3.03
CA GLY A 124 5.37 -6.99 -3.20
C GLY A 124 4.27 -6.31 -4.02
N LYS A 125 3.43 -7.09 -4.71
CA LYS A 125 2.30 -6.55 -5.49
C LYS A 125 1.27 -5.78 -4.64
N PHE A 126 1.32 -5.91 -3.32
CA PHE A 126 0.40 -5.27 -2.38
C PHE A 126 0.34 -3.74 -2.54
N MET A 127 1.46 -3.04 -2.37
CA MET A 127 1.49 -1.57 -2.46
C MET A 127 1.02 -1.09 -3.83
N ARG A 128 1.49 -1.74 -4.90
CA ARG A 128 1.09 -1.42 -6.27
C ARG A 128 -0.42 -1.59 -6.50
N ASN A 129 -1.00 -2.70 -6.05
CA ASN A 129 -2.43 -2.93 -6.17
C ASN A 129 -3.23 -1.90 -5.36
N THR A 130 -2.73 -1.52 -4.18
CA THR A 130 -3.31 -0.46 -3.37
C THR A 130 -3.32 0.89 -4.10
N TYR A 131 -2.21 1.26 -4.74
CA TYR A 131 -2.14 2.48 -5.55
C TYR A 131 -3.17 2.48 -6.69
N TYR A 132 -3.30 1.36 -7.41
CA TYR A 132 -4.26 1.25 -8.51
C TYR A 132 -5.72 1.33 -8.03
N LEU A 133 -6.04 0.73 -6.88
CA LEU A 133 -7.38 0.83 -6.30
C LEU A 133 -7.75 2.27 -5.98
N ILE A 134 -6.87 3.01 -5.31
CA ILE A 134 -7.14 4.42 -5.00
C ILE A 134 -7.23 5.23 -6.30
N ALA A 135 -6.36 4.97 -7.29
CA ALA A 135 -6.38 5.68 -8.58
C ALA A 135 -7.73 5.53 -9.28
N LEU A 136 -8.30 4.32 -9.24
CA LEU A 136 -9.62 4.05 -9.77
C LEU A 136 -10.70 4.89 -9.06
N GLY A 137 -10.67 4.99 -7.73
CA GLY A 137 -11.61 5.83 -6.97
C GLY A 137 -11.53 7.31 -7.33
N PHE A 138 -10.32 7.84 -7.55
CA PHE A 138 -10.13 9.22 -7.99
C PHE A 138 -10.62 9.44 -9.42
N ILE A 139 -10.36 8.51 -10.33
CA ILE A 139 -10.85 8.57 -11.72
C ILE A 139 -12.39 8.59 -11.74
N LEU A 140 -13.04 7.73 -10.96
CA LEU A 140 -14.51 7.72 -10.85
C LEU A 140 -15.05 9.05 -10.32
N SER A 141 -14.40 9.63 -9.31
CA SER A 141 -14.79 10.94 -8.77
C SER A 141 -14.67 12.05 -9.80
N MET A 142 -13.60 12.03 -10.60
CA MET A 142 -13.44 12.99 -11.70
C MET A 142 -14.52 12.82 -12.77
N LEU A 143 -14.81 11.58 -13.18
CA LEU A 143 -15.86 11.30 -14.17
C LEU A 143 -17.24 11.76 -13.69
N ALA A 144 -17.54 11.58 -12.41
CA ALA A 144 -18.80 12.06 -11.82
C ALA A 144 -18.93 13.59 -11.94
N ILE A 145 -17.85 14.33 -11.62
CA ILE A 145 -17.83 15.79 -11.77
C ILE A 145 -18.00 16.20 -13.23
N PHE A 146 -17.30 15.55 -14.17
CA PHE A 146 -17.43 15.84 -15.61
C PHE A 146 -18.83 15.56 -16.15
N SER A 147 -19.51 14.51 -15.66
CA SER A 147 -20.83 14.12 -16.16
C SER A 147 -21.92 15.15 -15.88
N HIS A 148 -21.80 15.91 -14.79
CA HIS A 148 -22.74 16.97 -14.40
C HIS A 148 -22.49 18.32 -15.08
N THR A 149 -21.38 18.47 -15.79
CA THR A 149 -21.05 19.70 -16.54
C THR A 149 -21.44 19.62 -18.01
N CYS A 150 -21.65 18.41 -18.55
CA CYS A 150 -21.87 18.18 -19.98
C CYS A 150 -23.35 18.01 -20.37
N ILE A 151 -24.28 18.22 -19.44
CA ILE A 151 -25.73 18.20 -19.61
C ILE A 151 -26.26 19.61 -19.37
#